data_AF-A0A222F247-F1
#
_entry.id   AF-A0A222F247-F1
#
_cell.length_a   1.000
_cell.length_b   1.000
_cell.length_c   1.000
_cell.angle_alpha   90.00
_cell.angle_beta   90.00
_cell.angle_gamma   90.00
#
_symmetry.space_group_name_H-M   'P 1'
#
loop_
_entity.id
_entity.type
_entity.pdbx_description
1 polymer ?
#
loop_
_entity_poly.entity_id
_entity_poly.type
_entity_poly.pdbx_seq_one_letter_code
_entity_poly.pdbx_strand_id
1 'polypeptide(L)'
;MRVPNRIFAVATLLLWSEQVVAQDLQLSVPLQCSLGVDCFVQNYVDIDPGQAVLAADCGQASYNGHKGTDFRVLNTRVAADVLAAAPGTVRALRNDMADRLVRTKEDRQAVQNRECGNGVVVSHGDGWETQYCHLRKGTVTVSVGDRIERGQPIGQVGYSGLAAFPHVHLTLRHNGETVDPFLGTVSETRRRAQACKAGADTRVPMATSLWLDPALELLDHANGTLIETGLAGGPVGTLELETASAPPASARAPALVFFARLINLKKGDRVVLKLTGPNGLIAQSDGQPLEKNKAQWVAFTGRKTKPSGWDAGTYVGEVALVRDGKEVLSETTELDLTD
;
A
#
# COMPACT_ATOMS: atom_id res chain seq x y z
N MET A 1 -7.97 86.14 -15.51
CA MET A 1 -8.66 84.99 -14.87
C MET A 1 -8.54 83.79 -15.80
N ARG A 2 -7.77 82.77 -15.40
CA ARG A 2 -7.60 81.50 -16.15
C ARG A 2 -8.44 80.43 -15.46
N VAL A 3 -9.34 79.78 -16.20
CA VAL A 3 -10.14 78.63 -15.74
C VAL A 3 -9.34 77.36 -16.07
N PRO A 4 -9.13 76.41 -15.12
CA PRO A 4 -8.48 75.16 -15.45
C PRO A 4 -9.50 74.11 -15.91
N ASN A 5 -9.21 73.47 -17.04
CA ASN A 5 -9.93 72.31 -17.56
C ASN A 5 -9.60 71.08 -16.70
N ARG A 6 -10.61 70.41 -16.15
CA ARG A 6 -10.45 69.11 -15.47
C ARG A 6 -10.81 67.99 -16.45
N ILE A 7 -9.83 67.19 -16.81
CA ILE A 7 -10.01 65.95 -17.59
C ILE A 7 -10.41 64.85 -16.60
N PHE A 8 -11.61 64.28 -16.78
CA PHE A 8 -12.03 63.06 -16.08
C PHE A 8 -11.47 61.85 -16.83
N ALA A 9 -10.55 61.11 -16.19
CA ALA A 9 -10.12 59.80 -16.68
C ALA A 9 -11.13 58.74 -16.20
N VAL A 10 -11.83 58.11 -17.14
CA VAL A 10 -12.68 56.95 -16.87
C VAL A 10 -11.77 55.72 -16.84
N ALA A 11 -11.59 55.14 -15.66
CA ALA A 11 -10.85 53.90 -15.48
C ALA A 11 -11.76 52.71 -15.81
N THR A 12 -11.52 52.06 -16.94
CA THR A 12 -12.20 50.83 -17.35
C THR A 12 -11.65 49.66 -16.52
N LEU A 13 -12.42 49.18 -15.55
CA LEU A 13 -12.13 47.94 -14.82
C LEU A 13 -12.34 46.75 -15.77
N LEU A 14 -11.24 46.24 -16.32
CA LEU A 14 -11.20 44.93 -16.98
C LEU A 14 -11.34 43.86 -15.90
N LEU A 15 -12.52 43.25 -15.82
CA LEU A 15 -12.74 42.01 -15.08
C LEU A 15 -12.03 40.89 -15.84
N TRP A 16 -10.83 40.54 -15.40
CA TRP A 16 -10.16 39.31 -15.83
C TRP A 16 -10.94 38.15 -15.20
N SER A 17 -11.75 37.48 -16.02
CA SER A 17 -12.20 36.13 -15.66
C SER A 17 -10.97 35.23 -15.74
N GLU A 18 -10.44 34.84 -14.58
CA GLU A 18 -9.49 33.73 -14.53
C GLU A 18 -10.27 32.49 -14.95
N GLN A 19 -10.14 32.13 -16.22
CA GLN A 19 -10.45 30.77 -16.63
C GLN A 19 -9.45 29.89 -15.91
N VAL A 20 -9.89 29.27 -14.82
CA VAL A 20 -9.20 28.15 -14.19
C VAL A 20 -9.13 27.08 -15.26
N VAL A 21 -8.00 27.01 -15.96
CA VAL A 21 -7.68 25.87 -16.81
C VAL A 21 -7.64 24.68 -15.86
N ALA A 22 -8.48 23.68 -16.12
CA ALA A 22 -8.44 22.42 -15.39
C ALA A 22 -7.00 21.91 -15.47
N GLN A 23 -6.31 21.84 -14.33
CA GLN A 23 -5.02 21.15 -14.29
C GLN A 23 -5.29 19.70 -14.69
N ASP A 24 -4.46 19.16 -15.59
CA ASP A 24 -4.46 17.73 -15.88
C ASP A 24 -4.34 16.98 -14.54
N LEU A 25 -5.27 16.06 -14.28
CA LEU A 25 -5.30 15.34 -13.02
C LEU A 25 -3.98 14.59 -12.83
N GLN A 26 -3.32 14.85 -11.70
CA GLN A 26 -2.14 14.10 -11.29
C GLN A 26 -2.32 13.68 -9.83
N LEU A 27 -1.81 12.50 -9.47
CA LEU A 27 -1.93 11.88 -8.16
C LEU A 27 -0.57 11.79 -7.48
N SER A 28 -0.49 12.16 -6.20
CA SER A 28 0.63 11.77 -5.32
C SER A 28 0.27 10.52 -4.52
N VAL A 29 1.26 9.87 -3.90
CA VAL A 29 1.02 8.86 -2.86
C VAL A 29 0.01 9.38 -1.81
N PRO A 30 -1.07 8.64 -1.51
CA PRO A 30 -2.14 9.08 -0.62
C PRO A 30 -1.84 8.82 0.86
N LEU A 31 -0.57 8.71 1.23
CA LEU A 31 -0.14 8.25 2.55
C LEU A 31 1.13 8.98 2.98
N GLN A 32 1.13 9.52 4.19
CA GLN A 32 2.31 10.13 4.78
C GLN A 32 3.27 9.05 5.27
N CYS A 33 4.23 8.69 4.42
CA CYS A 33 5.19 7.62 4.66
C CYS A 33 6.40 7.74 3.73
N SER A 34 7.45 6.97 4.02
CA SER A 34 8.56 6.68 3.12
C SER A 34 8.29 5.36 2.41
N LEU A 35 7.93 5.45 1.12
CA LEU A 35 7.61 4.30 0.28
C LEU A 35 8.78 3.31 0.22
N GLY A 36 8.50 2.03 0.46
CA GLY A 36 9.52 0.97 0.53
C GLY A 36 10.23 0.87 1.89
N VAL A 37 9.96 1.77 2.83
CA VAL A 37 10.55 1.76 4.18
C VAL A 37 9.50 1.47 5.25
N ASP A 38 8.47 2.31 5.34
CA ASP A 38 7.41 2.19 6.37
C ASP A 38 5.99 2.09 5.76
N CYS A 39 5.88 2.20 4.44
CA CYS A 39 4.68 1.85 3.68
C CYS A 39 5.02 1.19 2.35
N PHE A 40 4.09 0.40 1.83
CA PHE A 40 4.31 -0.43 0.65
C PHE A 40 3.05 -0.52 -0.20
N VAL A 41 3.19 -0.73 -1.51
CA VAL A 41 2.05 -1.04 -2.37
C VAL A 41 1.79 -2.54 -2.33
N GLN A 42 0.62 -2.93 -1.82
CA GLN A 42 0.25 -4.34 -1.66
C GLN A 42 -0.51 -4.88 -2.86
N ASN A 43 -1.49 -4.13 -3.37
CA ASN A 43 -2.29 -4.53 -4.52
C ASN A 43 -2.42 -3.37 -5.51
N TYR A 44 -2.47 -3.68 -6.79
CA TYR A 44 -2.72 -2.75 -7.89
C TYR A 44 -4.12 -2.99 -8.48
N VAL A 45 -4.58 -2.09 -9.34
CA VAL A 45 -5.86 -2.26 -10.06
C VAL A 45 -5.80 -3.54 -10.90
N ASP A 46 -6.88 -4.32 -10.87
CA ASP A 46 -7.06 -5.43 -11.79
C ASP A 46 -7.59 -4.90 -13.12
N ILE A 47 -6.76 -4.95 -14.15
CA ILE A 47 -7.06 -4.38 -15.48
C ILE A 47 -7.86 -5.35 -16.37
N ASP A 48 -8.11 -6.60 -15.95
CA ASP A 48 -8.87 -7.60 -16.72
C ASP A 48 -9.89 -8.40 -15.87
N PRO A 49 -10.71 -7.70 -15.06
CA PRO A 49 -11.53 -8.35 -14.04
C PRO A 49 -12.53 -9.35 -14.62
N GLY A 50 -12.63 -10.51 -13.98
CA GLY A 50 -13.49 -11.62 -14.36
C GLY A 50 -12.92 -12.53 -15.45
N GLN A 51 -11.78 -12.17 -16.06
CA GLN A 51 -11.10 -12.97 -17.09
C GLN A 51 -9.73 -13.46 -16.59
N ALA A 52 -8.90 -12.53 -16.16
CA ALA A 52 -7.58 -12.77 -15.59
C ALA A 52 -7.37 -11.86 -14.37
N VAL A 53 -6.27 -12.05 -13.67
CA VAL A 53 -5.80 -11.08 -12.66
C VAL A 53 -4.55 -10.45 -13.23
N LEU A 54 -4.64 -9.19 -13.65
CA LEU A 54 -3.55 -8.49 -14.31
C LEU A 54 -3.40 -7.09 -13.69
N ALA A 55 -2.17 -6.73 -13.34
CA ALA A 55 -1.79 -5.35 -13.06
C ALA A 55 -1.26 -4.67 -14.34
N ALA A 56 -1.05 -3.36 -14.29
CA ALA A 56 -0.51 -2.58 -15.42
C ALA A 56 0.83 -3.14 -15.96
N ASP A 57 1.67 -3.73 -15.11
CA ASP A 57 2.94 -4.37 -15.47
C ASP A 57 2.78 -5.80 -16.03
N CYS A 58 1.55 -6.22 -16.35
CA CYS A 58 1.19 -7.59 -16.70
C CYS A 58 1.49 -8.61 -15.59
N GLY A 59 1.86 -8.15 -14.40
CA GLY A 59 2.06 -8.94 -13.20
C GLY A 59 0.73 -9.32 -12.53
N GLN A 60 0.84 -10.00 -11.39
CA GLN A 60 -0.31 -10.52 -10.64
C GLN A 60 -0.32 -10.02 -9.19
N ALA A 61 0.26 -8.84 -8.92
CA ALA A 61 0.17 -8.16 -7.62
C ALA A 61 -1.23 -7.53 -7.42
N SER A 62 -2.27 -8.33 -7.58
CA SER A 62 -3.66 -7.91 -7.49
C SER A 62 -4.54 -9.13 -7.19
N TYR A 63 -5.85 -8.94 -7.17
CA TYR A 63 -6.83 -10.02 -7.14
C TYR A 63 -8.04 -9.67 -7.99
N ASN A 64 -8.78 -10.70 -8.39
CA ASN A 64 -9.89 -10.55 -9.32
C ASN A 64 -10.90 -9.48 -8.87
N GLY A 65 -11.08 -8.45 -9.69
CA GLY A 65 -12.01 -7.35 -9.44
C GLY A 65 -11.50 -6.28 -8.48
N HIS A 66 -10.20 -6.22 -8.17
CA HIS A 66 -9.62 -5.14 -7.38
C HIS A 66 -9.67 -3.82 -8.14
N LYS A 67 -10.21 -2.75 -7.53
CA LYS A 67 -10.57 -1.50 -8.23
C LYS A 67 -9.65 -0.32 -7.92
N GLY A 68 -8.56 -0.54 -7.19
CA GLY A 68 -7.71 0.55 -6.71
C GLY A 68 -6.28 0.08 -6.44
N THR A 69 -5.51 0.97 -5.83
CA THR A 69 -4.17 0.69 -5.34
C THR A 69 -4.18 0.70 -3.82
N ASP A 70 -3.63 -0.35 -3.20
CA ASP A 70 -3.57 -0.50 -1.74
C ASP A 70 -2.20 -0.09 -1.21
N PHE A 71 -2.16 1.00 -0.44
CA PHE A 71 -0.97 1.45 0.27
C PHE A 71 -1.03 0.98 1.72
N ARG A 72 -0.26 -0.06 2.03
CA ARG A 72 -0.25 -0.71 3.33
C ARG A 72 0.76 -0.07 4.28
N VAL A 73 0.45 -0.16 5.57
CA VAL A 73 1.43 -0.04 6.66
C VAL A 73 1.74 -1.43 7.21
N LEU A 74 2.75 -1.54 8.08
CA LEU A 74 3.20 -2.83 8.61
C LEU A 74 2.13 -3.56 9.43
N ASN A 75 1.45 -2.83 10.32
CA ASN A 75 0.54 -3.42 11.30
C ASN A 75 -0.43 -2.39 11.88
N THR A 76 -1.41 -2.85 12.67
CA THR A 76 -2.49 -2.02 13.21
C THR A 76 -2.05 -0.96 14.22
N ARG A 77 -0.80 -0.98 14.68
CA ARG A 77 -0.25 0.02 15.59
C ARG A 77 0.34 1.22 14.86
N VAL A 78 0.64 1.10 13.57
CA VAL A 78 1.13 2.23 12.78
C VAL A 78 0.00 3.24 12.60
N ALA A 79 0.24 4.48 13.02
CA ALA A 79 -0.60 5.61 12.71
C ALA A 79 0.09 6.40 11.58
N ALA A 80 -0.53 6.42 10.42
CA ALA A 80 -0.06 7.17 9.26
C ALA A 80 -1.23 7.98 8.70
N ASP A 81 -0.98 9.24 8.40
CA ASP A 81 -2.01 10.14 7.88
C ASP A 81 -2.28 9.82 6.40
N VAL A 82 -3.56 9.68 6.06
CA VAL A 82 -4.01 9.56 4.69
C VAL A 82 -4.08 10.95 4.10
N LEU A 83 -3.42 11.15 2.97
CA LEU A 83 -3.31 12.43 2.29
C LEU A 83 -4.19 12.45 1.04
N ALA A 84 -4.78 13.59 0.74
CA ALA A 84 -5.46 13.79 -0.54
C ALA A 84 -4.44 13.69 -1.69
N ALA A 85 -4.62 12.72 -2.59
CA ALA A 85 -3.71 12.49 -3.71
C ALA A 85 -3.74 13.62 -4.77
N ALA A 86 -4.82 14.39 -4.81
CA ALA A 86 -5.04 15.49 -5.74
C ALA A 86 -5.99 16.53 -5.13
N PRO A 87 -5.90 17.81 -5.55
CA PRO A 87 -6.83 18.83 -5.08
C PRO A 87 -8.25 18.55 -5.57
N GLY A 88 -9.26 18.92 -4.79
CA GLY A 88 -10.64 18.66 -5.17
C GLY A 88 -11.66 19.10 -4.13
N THR A 89 -12.91 18.65 -4.29
CA THR A 89 -14.01 18.91 -3.36
C THR A 89 -14.52 17.59 -2.78
N VAL A 90 -14.63 17.52 -1.45
CA VAL A 90 -15.17 16.34 -0.75
C VAL A 90 -16.66 16.18 -1.09
N ARG A 91 -17.01 15.03 -1.65
CA ARG A 91 -18.36 14.71 -2.13
C ARG A 91 -19.15 13.84 -1.16
N ALA A 92 -18.48 12.89 -0.51
CA ALA A 92 -19.09 11.96 0.42
C ALA A 92 -18.05 11.45 1.42
N LEU A 93 -18.50 11.01 2.59
CA LEU A 93 -17.64 10.39 3.58
C LEU A 93 -18.39 9.39 4.46
N ARG A 94 -17.63 8.55 5.16
CA ARG A 94 -18.08 7.71 6.28
C ARG A 94 -16.97 7.67 7.33
N ASN A 95 -17.32 7.75 8.62
CA ASN A 95 -16.34 7.82 9.71
C ASN A 95 -16.75 7.05 10.98
N ASP A 96 -17.79 6.22 10.91
CA ASP A 96 -18.43 5.58 12.08
C ASP A 96 -18.17 4.07 12.21
N MET A 97 -17.61 3.41 11.18
CA MET A 97 -17.34 1.97 11.20
C MET A 97 -16.15 1.63 12.08
N ALA A 98 -16.30 0.57 12.88
CA ALA A 98 -15.19 0.02 13.66
C ALA A 98 -14.11 -0.57 12.74
N ASP A 99 -12.86 -0.38 13.16
CA ASP A 99 -11.71 -1.07 12.58
C ASP A 99 -11.72 -2.54 13.01
N ARG A 100 -11.77 -3.46 12.03
CA ARG A 100 -11.77 -4.90 12.27
C ARG A 100 -11.28 -5.62 11.03
N LEU A 101 -10.16 -6.34 11.17
CA LEU A 101 -9.61 -7.15 10.09
C LEU A 101 -10.60 -8.27 9.71
N VAL A 102 -10.93 -8.36 8.44
CA VAL A 102 -11.78 -9.42 7.88
C VAL A 102 -10.98 -10.70 7.73
N ARG A 103 -11.39 -11.75 8.44
CA ARG A 103 -10.72 -13.06 8.47
C ARG A 103 -11.64 -14.20 8.05
N THR A 104 -12.93 -14.08 8.32
CA THR A 104 -13.91 -15.13 8.03
C THR A 104 -14.95 -14.71 6.98
N LYS A 105 -15.81 -15.65 6.58
CA LYS A 105 -16.93 -15.35 5.68
C LYS A 105 -17.98 -14.50 6.37
N GLU A 106 -18.20 -14.74 7.65
CA GLU A 106 -19.11 -13.97 8.51
C GLU A 106 -18.61 -12.52 8.62
N ASP A 107 -17.29 -12.34 8.74
CA ASP A 107 -16.70 -11.00 8.75
C ASP A 107 -17.00 -10.23 7.46
N ARG A 108 -16.82 -10.89 6.32
CA ARG A 108 -17.11 -10.34 5.00
C ARG A 108 -18.59 -10.00 4.84
N GLN A 109 -19.49 -10.87 5.30
CA GLN A 109 -20.92 -10.65 5.24
C GLN A 109 -21.34 -9.44 6.08
N ALA A 110 -20.73 -9.24 7.25
CA ALA A 110 -21.03 -8.12 8.14
C ALA A 110 -20.69 -6.74 7.54
N VAL A 111 -19.83 -6.68 6.51
CA VAL A 111 -19.42 -5.43 5.84
C VAL A 111 -19.99 -5.31 4.41
N GLN A 112 -20.92 -6.18 4.02
CA GLN A 112 -21.57 -6.12 2.70
C GLN A 112 -22.24 -4.76 2.46
N ASN A 113 -22.07 -4.20 1.26
CA ASN A 113 -22.49 -2.84 0.85
C ASN A 113 -21.80 -1.70 1.62
N ARG A 114 -20.81 -2.02 2.47
CA ARG A 114 -19.98 -1.08 3.22
C ARG A 114 -18.51 -1.48 3.12
N GLU A 115 -18.12 -2.11 2.00
CA GLU A 115 -16.81 -2.70 1.78
C GLU A 115 -15.70 -1.65 1.89
N CYS A 116 -15.96 -0.41 1.46
CA CYS A 116 -15.02 0.70 1.60
C CYS A 116 -14.72 1.07 3.07
N GLY A 117 -15.57 0.69 4.03
CA GLY A 117 -15.38 1.08 5.42
C GLY A 117 -15.58 2.59 5.63
N ASN A 118 -14.80 3.16 6.53
CA ASN A 118 -14.65 4.62 6.61
C ASN A 118 -13.83 5.10 5.42
N GLY A 119 -14.18 6.27 4.91
CA GLY A 119 -13.57 6.75 3.70
C GLY A 119 -14.07 8.11 3.28
N VAL A 120 -13.38 8.67 2.29
CA VAL A 120 -13.65 9.98 1.71
C VAL A 120 -13.73 9.82 0.20
N VAL A 121 -14.67 10.50 -0.42
CA VAL A 121 -14.79 10.62 -1.88
C VAL A 121 -14.53 12.06 -2.26
N VAL A 122 -13.62 12.29 -3.20
CA VAL A 122 -13.19 13.63 -3.64
C VAL A 122 -13.44 13.75 -5.13
N SER A 123 -14.19 14.77 -5.53
CA SER A 123 -14.36 15.13 -6.94
C SER A 123 -13.26 16.10 -7.38
N HIS A 124 -12.69 15.87 -8.56
CA HIS A 124 -11.62 16.68 -9.13
C HIS A 124 -12.07 17.55 -10.32
N GLY A 125 -13.37 17.54 -10.65
CA GLY A 125 -13.88 18.14 -11.88
C GLY A 125 -13.88 17.16 -13.07
N ASP A 126 -14.57 17.52 -14.15
CA ASP A 126 -14.59 16.78 -15.43
C ASP A 126 -14.86 15.28 -15.31
N GLY A 127 -15.68 14.88 -14.34
CA GLY A 127 -16.05 13.48 -14.10
C GLY A 127 -15.00 12.65 -13.34
N TRP A 128 -13.87 13.25 -12.95
CA TRP A 128 -12.84 12.60 -12.14
C TRP A 128 -13.21 12.56 -10.66
N GLU A 129 -12.95 11.41 -10.04
CA GLU A 129 -13.20 11.16 -8.62
C GLU A 129 -12.12 10.22 -8.05
N THR A 130 -11.61 10.55 -6.86
CA THR A 130 -10.86 9.59 -6.04
C THR A 130 -11.70 9.15 -4.85
N GLN A 131 -11.55 7.89 -4.47
CA GLN A 131 -12.14 7.33 -3.24
C GLN A 131 -11.05 6.69 -2.39
N TYR A 132 -10.98 7.12 -1.13
CA TYR A 132 -10.07 6.63 -0.10
C TYR A 132 -10.87 5.76 0.85
N CYS A 133 -10.50 4.49 1.01
CA CYS A 133 -11.21 3.51 1.82
C CYS A 133 -10.35 2.98 2.98
N HIS A 134 -11.00 2.31 3.92
CA HIS A 134 -10.43 1.65 5.09
C HIS A 134 -9.81 2.58 6.12
N LEU A 135 -10.26 3.83 6.19
CA LEU A 135 -9.77 4.81 7.16
C LEU A 135 -10.10 4.39 8.59
N ARG A 136 -9.30 4.87 9.54
CA ARG A 136 -9.50 4.61 10.97
C ARG A 136 -10.75 5.32 11.47
N LYS A 137 -11.53 4.62 12.29
CA LYS A 137 -12.76 5.17 12.89
C LYS A 137 -12.51 6.49 13.60
N GLY A 138 -13.35 7.48 13.32
CA GLY A 138 -13.33 8.77 14.00
C GLY A 138 -12.18 9.69 13.59
N THR A 139 -11.35 9.31 12.61
CA THR A 139 -10.18 10.10 12.22
C THR A 139 -10.39 10.98 11.00
N VAL A 140 -11.46 10.79 10.22
CA VAL A 140 -11.73 11.67 9.07
C VAL A 140 -11.88 13.12 9.55
N THR A 141 -11.05 14.02 9.04
CA THR A 141 -10.91 15.42 9.47
C THR A 141 -11.64 16.43 8.58
N VAL A 142 -12.15 15.98 7.44
CA VAL A 142 -12.84 16.82 6.43
C VAL A 142 -14.34 16.61 6.44
N SER A 143 -15.07 17.57 5.86
CA SER A 143 -16.52 17.58 5.71
C SER A 143 -16.95 17.60 4.24
N VAL A 144 -18.17 17.15 3.95
CA VAL A 144 -18.75 17.26 2.60
C VAL A 144 -18.85 18.73 2.21
N GLY A 145 -18.35 19.06 1.01
CA GLY A 145 -18.27 20.43 0.48
C GLY A 145 -16.92 21.09 0.69
N ASP A 146 -16.04 20.54 1.53
CA ASP A 146 -14.70 21.10 1.74
C ASP A 146 -13.88 21.03 0.44
N ARG A 147 -13.19 22.12 0.14
CA ARG A 147 -12.12 22.13 -0.86
C ARG A 147 -10.83 21.71 -0.16
N ILE A 148 -10.13 20.76 -0.76
CA ILE A 148 -8.90 20.21 -0.23
C ILE A 148 -7.77 20.33 -1.23
N GLU A 149 -6.56 20.48 -0.73
CA GLU A 149 -5.34 20.53 -1.53
C GLU A 149 -4.67 19.16 -1.58
N ARG A 150 -3.82 18.94 -2.60
CA ARG A 150 -2.94 17.77 -2.65
C ARG A 150 -2.07 17.74 -1.39
N GLY A 151 -1.91 16.56 -0.79
CA GLY A 151 -1.09 16.39 0.41
C GLY A 151 -1.80 16.81 1.70
N GLN A 152 -3.02 17.35 1.63
CA GLN A 152 -3.78 17.68 2.84
C GLN A 152 -4.19 16.38 3.57
N PRO A 153 -3.93 16.27 4.89
CA PRO A 153 -4.44 15.15 5.69
C PRO A 153 -5.96 15.12 5.72
N ILE A 154 -6.55 13.97 5.39
CA ILE A 154 -8.01 13.74 5.35
C ILE A 154 -8.49 12.68 6.36
N GLY A 155 -7.56 11.99 7.01
CA GLY A 155 -7.81 11.00 8.06
C GLY A 155 -6.58 10.15 8.31
N GLN A 156 -6.74 9.01 8.99
CA GLN A 156 -5.63 8.09 9.27
C GLN A 156 -5.89 6.70 8.70
N VAL A 157 -4.81 5.97 8.41
CA VAL A 157 -4.88 4.57 8.01
C VAL A 157 -5.54 3.75 9.11
N GLY A 158 -6.51 2.94 8.68
CA GLY A 158 -7.23 2.00 9.52
C GLY A 158 -7.34 0.65 8.84
N TYR A 159 -8.40 -0.06 9.21
CA TYR A 159 -8.73 -1.39 8.73
C TYR A 159 -10.25 -1.62 8.91
N SER A 160 -11.04 -0.58 8.63
CA SER A 160 -12.49 -0.65 8.59
C SER A 160 -12.99 -1.20 7.25
N GLY A 161 -14.21 -1.75 7.21
CA GLY A 161 -14.77 -2.32 5.98
C GLY A 161 -14.15 -3.66 5.60
N LEU A 162 -13.99 -3.92 4.30
CA LEU A 162 -13.44 -5.15 3.75
C LEU A 162 -11.91 -5.12 3.71
N ALA A 163 -11.26 -4.97 4.87
CA ALA A 163 -9.81 -4.90 4.99
C ALA A 163 -9.22 -6.15 5.64
N ALA A 164 -8.23 -6.79 5.00
CA ALA A 164 -7.51 -7.95 5.56
C ALA A 164 -6.17 -7.57 6.24
N PHE A 165 -5.74 -6.33 6.08
CA PHE A 165 -4.52 -5.71 6.62
C PHE A 165 -4.73 -4.19 6.72
N PRO A 166 -3.95 -3.46 7.50
CA PRO A 166 -4.07 -2.00 7.63
C PRO A 166 -3.49 -1.29 6.40
N HIS A 167 -4.34 -0.52 5.71
CA HIS A 167 -3.98 0.18 4.48
C HIS A 167 -4.97 1.30 4.17
N VAL A 168 -4.59 2.17 3.23
CA VAL A 168 -5.55 2.98 2.47
C VAL A 168 -5.70 2.37 1.08
N HIS A 169 -6.94 2.14 0.66
CA HIS A 169 -7.28 1.75 -0.71
C HIS A 169 -7.70 3.00 -1.48
N LEU A 170 -6.98 3.31 -2.57
CA LEU A 170 -7.27 4.44 -3.45
C LEU A 170 -7.89 3.92 -4.76
N THR A 171 -9.17 4.20 -4.99
CA THR A 171 -9.80 4.02 -6.30
C THR A 171 -9.79 5.35 -7.05
N LEU A 172 -9.41 5.33 -8.33
CA LEU A 172 -9.62 6.42 -9.28
C LEU A 172 -10.77 6.08 -10.23
N ARG A 173 -11.66 7.04 -10.47
CA ARG A 173 -12.75 6.93 -11.45
C ARG A 173 -12.78 8.11 -12.41
N HIS A 174 -13.21 7.84 -13.64
CA HIS A 174 -13.60 8.85 -14.61
C HIS A 174 -14.98 8.50 -15.15
N ASN A 175 -15.95 9.40 -14.98
CA ASN A 175 -17.35 9.18 -15.41
C ASN A 175 -17.97 7.87 -14.85
N GLY A 176 -17.59 7.50 -13.63
CA GLY A 176 -18.08 6.29 -12.95
C GLY A 176 -17.32 5.00 -13.28
N GLU A 177 -16.44 4.99 -14.27
CA GLU A 177 -15.60 3.84 -14.60
C GLU A 177 -14.27 3.88 -13.83
N THR A 178 -13.81 2.73 -13.32
CA THR A 178 -12.50 2.61 -12.67
C THR A 178 -11.39 2.81 -13.71
N VAL A 179 -10.39 3.63 -13.36
CA VAL A 179 -9.20 3.88 -14.16
C VAL A 179 -7.97 3.41 -13.38
N ASP A 180 -7.10 2.65 -14.03
CA ASP A 180 -5.76 2.38 -13.49
C ASP A 180 -4.90 3.66 -13.62
N PRO A 181 -4.39 4.24 -12.52
CA PRO A 181 -3.64 5.49 -12.59
C PRO A 181 -2.31 5.41 -13.35
N PHE A 182 -1.72 4.22 -13.55
CA PHE A 182 -0.54 4.05 -14.40
C PHE A 182 -0.86 4.14 -15.89
N LEU A 183 -2.12 3.91 -16.27
CA LEU A 183 -2.57 3.88 -17.67
C LEU A 183 -3.40 5.12 -18.03
N GLY A 184 -3.98 5.79 -17.04
CA GLY A 184 -4.60 7.11 -17.15
C GLY A 184 -5.95 7.16 -17.85
N THR A 185 -6.34 6.12 -18.59
CA THR A 185 -7.66 6.03 -19.23
C THR A 185 -8.21 4.60 -19.24
N VAL A 186 -9.53 4.48 -19.36
CA VAL A 186 -10.21 3.18 -19.53
C VAL A 186 -9.80 2.51 -20.85
N SER A 187 -9.60 3.28 -21.92
CA SER A 187 -9.16 2.76 -23.22
C SER A 187 -7.76 2.15 -23.14
N GLU A 188 -6.81 2.83 -22.49
CA GLU A 188 -5.46 2.29 -22.31
C GLU A 188 -5.46 1.11 -21.34
N THR A 189 -6.33 1.11 -20.32
CA THR A 189 -6.55 -0.06 -19.45
C THR A 189 -6.92 -1.31 -20.25
N ARG A 190 -7.95 -1.20 -21.12
CA ARG A 190 -8.38 -2.32 -21.98
C ARG A 190 -7.31 -2.75 -22.98
N ARG A 191 -6.63 -1.78 -23.60
CA ARG A 191 -5.54 -2.05 -24.55
C ARG A 191 -4.38 -2.80 -23.87
N ARG A 192 -3.99 -2.36 -22.68
CA ARG A 192 -2.92 -3.00 -21.90
C ARG A 192 -3.30 -4.42 -21.51
N ALA A 193 -4.53 -4.66 -21.04
CA ALA A 193 -5.00 -6.01 -20.71
C ALA A 193 -4.91 -6.98 -21.90
N GLN A 194 -5.31 -6.54 -23.11
CA GLN A 194 -5.17 -7.34 -24.34
C GLN A 194 -3.69 -7.60 -24.67
N ALA A 195 -2.84 -6.59 -24.54
CA ALA A 195 -1.41 -6.73 -24.79
C ALA A 195 -0.75 -7.73 -23.81
N CYS A 196 -1.08 -7.66 -22.52
CA CYS A 196 -0.61 -8.62 -21.51
C CYS A 196 -1.02 -10.06 -21.86
N LYS A 197 -2.28 -10.27 -22.27
CA LYS A 197 -2.75 -11.58 -22.74
C LYS A 197 -2.03 -12.07 -24.01
N ALA A 198 -1.55 -11.15 -24.84
CA ALA A 198 -0.75 -11.45 -26.02
C ALA A 198 0.76 -11.61 -25.74
N GLY A 199 1.19 -11.59 -24.46
CA GLY A 199 2.59 -11.77 -24.08
C GLY A 199 3.44 -10.50 -24.19
N ALA A 200 2.82 -9.32 -24.03
CA ALA A 200 3.57 -8.06 -23.92
C ALA A 200 4.59 -8.09 -22.79
N ASP A 201 5.64 -7.28 -22.92
CA ASP A 201 6.62 -7.12 -21.84
C ASP A 201 6.00 -6.45 -20.59
N THR A 202 6.68 -6.62 -19.46
CA THR A 202 6.22 -6.12 -18.16
C THR A 202 6.44 -4.62 -17.98
N ARG A 203 7.01 -3.91 -18.96
CA ARG A 203 7.20 -2.46 -18.86
C ARG A 203 5.87 -1.77 -19.07
N VAL A 204 5.51 -0.91 -18.13
CA VAL A 204 4.31 -0.09 -18.24
C VAL A 204 4.63 1.15 -19.06
N PRO A 205 3.85 1.48 -20.11
CA PRO A 205 4.00 2.75 -20.80
C PRO A 205 3.67 3.91 -19.86
N MET A 206 4.67 4.70 -19.46
CA MET A 206 4.50 5.76 -18.46
C MET A 206 3.99 7.09 -19.04
N ALA A 207 3.89 7.21 -20.36
CA ALA A 207 3.49 8.44 -21.03
C ALA A 207 2.07 8.91 -20.67
N THR A 208 1.22 8.01 -20.19
CA THR A 208 -0.17 8.28 -19.77
C THR A 208 -0.38 8.11 -18.27
N SER A 209 0.69 7.90 -17.50
CA SER A 209 0.61 7.76 -16.04
C SER A 209 0.14 9.07 -15.43
N LEU A 210 -0.77 8.97 -14.45
CA LEU A 210 -1.26 10.08 -13.66
C LEU A 210 -0.49 10.26 -12.35
N TRP A 211 0.42 9.35 -12.00
CA TRP A 211 1.27 9.50 -10.81
C TRP A 211 2.31 10.61 -10.98
N LEU A 212 2.46 11.45 -9.95
CA LEU A 212 3.55 12.42 -9.81
C LEU A 212 4.84 11.75 -9.38
N ASP A 213 4.74 10.77 -8.50
CA ASP A 213 5.88 9.98 -8.04
C ASP A 213 6.44 9.19 -9.23
N PRO A 214 7.74 8.83 -9.21
CA PRO A 214 8.28 7.95 -10.23
C PRO A 214 7.43 6.68 -10.28
N ALA A 215 6.63 6.54 -11.33
CA ALA A 215 5.69 5.41 -11.44
C ALA A 215 6.41 4.05 -11.37
N LEU A 216 7.71 4.01 -11.71
CA LEU A 216 8.56 2.86 -11.50
C LEU A 216 8.76 2.51 -10.00
N GLU A 217 8.97 3.49 -9.14
CA GLU A 217 9.11 3.29 -7.68
C GLU A 217 7.82 2.69 -7.09
N LEU A 218 6.66 3.15 -7.56
CA LEU A 218 5.38 2.56 -7.16
C LEU A 218 5.20 1.12 -7.64
N LEU A 219 5.84 0.71 -8.74
CA LEU A 219 5.78 -0.64 -9.32
C LEU A 219 6.84 -1.59 -8.76
N ASP A 220 7.85 -1.09 -8.05
CA ASP A 220 8.90 -1.92 -7.44
C ASP A 220 8.30 -2.97 -6.48
N HIS A 221 7.14 -2.66 -5.90
CA HIS A 221 6.44 -3.57 -5.00
C HIS A 221 5.59 -4.66 -5.67
N ALA A 222 5.41 -4.61 -7.00
CA ALA A 222 4.60 -5.58 -7.74
C ALA A 222 5.28 -6.95 -7.91
N ASN A 223 6.58 -7.02 -7.60
CA ASN A 223 7.45 -8.12 -8.02
C ASN A 223 8.16 -8.83 -6.86
N GLY A 224 7.56 -8.82 -5.67
CA GLY A 224 8.09 -9.45 -4.47
C GLY A 224 8.85 -8.45 -3.62
N THR A 225 8.35 -8.19 -2.42
CA THR A 225 8.92 -7.17 -1.51
C THR A 225 9.03 -7.75 -0.12
N LEU A 226 10.19 -7.57 0.50
CA LEU A 226 10.40 -7.80 1.92
C LEU A 226 9.92 -6.57 2.67
N ILE A 227 8.95 -6.75 3.57
CA ILE A 227 8.32 -5.63 4.29
C ILE A 227 8.65 -5.63 5.78
N GLU A 228 9.04 -6.77 6.33
CA GLU A 228 9.35 -6.86 7.76
C GLU A 228 10.24 -8.06 8.01
N THR A 229 11.31 -7.85 8.76
CA THR A 229 12.18 -8.88 9.33
C THR A 229 12.22 -8.71 10.84
N GLY A 230 12.46 -9.79 11.58
CA GLY A 230 12.55 -9.66 13.02
C GLY A 230 12.79 -10.97 13.74
N LEU A 231 13.08 -10.86 15.04
CA LEU A 231 13.18 -11.98 15.95
C LEU A 231 11.98 -12.01 16.89
N ALA A 232 11.41 -13.20 17.08
CA ALA A 232 10.26 -13.44 17.94
C ALA A 232 10.54 -14.57 18.93
N GLY A 233 9.87 -14.50 20.08
CA GLY A 233 9.96 -15.48 21.17
C GLY A 233 9.18 -16.79 20.92
N GLY A 234 8.73 -17.01 19.69
CA GLY A 234 7.84 -18.10 19.30
C GLY A 234 7.48 -18.06 17.82
N PRO A 235 6.74 -19.06 17.31
CA PRO A 235 6.22 -19.03 15.94
C PRO A 235 5.39 -17.79 15.68
N VAL A 236 5.55 -17.20 14.50
CA VAL A 236 4.81 -16.02 14.05
C VAL A 236 4.03 -16.34 12.78
N GLY A 237 2.77 -15.91 12.73
CA GLY A 237 1.92 -15.97 11.56
C GLY A 237 1.57 -14.58 11.05
N THR A 238 0.84 -14.53 9.94
CA THR A 238 0.38 -13.28 9.34
C THR A 238 -0.47 -12.47 10.32
N LEU A 239 -1.36 -13.11 11.08
CA LEU A 239 -2.24 -12.39 11.99
C LEU A 239 -1.44 -11.68 13.08
N GLU A 240 -0.51 -12.39 13.72
CA GLU A 240 0.32 -11.85 14.79
C GLU A 240 1.14 -10.64 14.33
N LEU A 241 1.64 -10.67 13.08
CA LEU A 241 2.37 -9.53 12.51
C LEU A 241 1.44 -8.38 12.13
N GLU A 242 0.27 -8.65 11.50
CA GLU A 242 -0.71 -7.60 11.20
C GLU A 242 -1.22 -6.89 12.46
N THR A 243 -1.35 -7.59 13.60
CA THR A 243 -1.84 -7.02 14.86
C THR A 243 -0.75 -6.60 15.83
N ALA A 244 0.53 -6.67 15.43
CA ALA A 244 1.69 -6.40 16.28
C ALA A 244 1.64 -7.15 17.61
N SER A 245 1.27 -8.43 17.56
CA SER A 245 1.13 -9.32 18.70
C SER A 245 2.07 -10.53 18.64
N ALA A 246 3.10 -10.47 17.79
CA ALA A 246 4.17 -11.46 17.81
C ALA A 246 4.79 -11.55 19.22
N PRO A 247 5.10 -12.76 19.72
CA PRO A 247 5.71 -12.92 21.03
C PRO A 247 7.09 -12.24 21.03
N PRO A 248 7.42 -11.42 22.04
CA PRO A 248 8.69 -10.73 22.08
C PRO A 248 9.84 -11.72 22.21
N ALA A 249 10.91 -11.51 21.44
CA ALA A 249 12.16 -12.20 21.66
C ALA A 249 12.77 -11.75 23.01
N SER A 250 13.31 -12.71 23.77
CA SER A 250 13.99 -12.46 25.05
C SER A 250 14.86 -13.66 25.42
N ALA A 251 15.79 -13.51 26.36
CA ALA A 251 16.66 -14.61 26.79
C ALA A 251 15.88 -15.80 27.39
N ARG A 252 14.66 -15.53 27.89
CA ARG A 252 13.76 -16.50 28.52
C ARG A 252 12.60 -16.94 27.62
N ALA A 253 12.55 -16.45 26.38
CA ALA A 253 11.51 -16.86 25.44
C ALA A 253 11.53 -18.39 25.27
N PRO A 254 10.40 -19.07 25.06
CA PRO A 254 10.34 -20.53 24.89
C PRO A 254 10.89 -21.02 23.55
N ALA A 255 11.05 -20.12 22.59
CA ALA A 255 11.80 -20.32 21.35
C ALA A 255 12.41 -18.99 20.92
N LEU A 256 13.39 -19.06 20.02
CA LEU A 256 13.87 -17.91 19.27
C LEU A 256 13.72 -18.21 17.79
N VAL A 257 13.00 -17.33 17.10
CA VAL A 257 12.61 -17.48 15.70
C VAL A 257 12.97 -16.20 14.97
N PHE A 258 13.74 -16.33 13.89
CA PHE A 258 13.89 -15.28 12.89
C PHE A 258 12.79 -15.43 11.84
N PHE A 259 12.10 -14.35 11.54
CA PHE A 259 11.05 -14.32 10.53
C PHE A 259 11.33 -13.27 9.46
N ALA A 260 10.80 -13.53 8.28
CA ALA A 260 10.72 -12.58 7.18
C ALA A 260 9.30 -12.58 6.63
N ARG A 261 8.75 -11.39 6.43
CA ARG A 261 7.42 -11.15 5.90
C ARG A 261 7.54 -10.47 4.55
N LEU A 262 6.92 -11.09 3.56
CA LEU A 262 7.00 -10.64 2.18
C LEU A 262 5.61 -10.51 1.56
N ILE A 263 5.52 -9.66 0.55
CA ILE A 263 4.31 -9.45 -0.26
C ILE A 263 4.61 -9.66 -1.73
N ASN A 264 3.58 -9.99 -2.51
CA ASN A 264 3.64 -10.09 -3.98
C ASN A 264 4.69 -11.08 -4.53
N LEU A 265 4.90 -12.19 -3.82
CA LEU A 265 5.78 -13.26 -4.28
C LEU A 265 5.18 -14.02 -5.46
N LYS A 266 6.05 -14.46 -6.37
CA LYS A 266 5.70 -15.22 -7.56
C LYS A 266 5.86 -16.72 -7.32
N LYS A 267 5.10 -17.52 -8.07
CA LYS A 267 5.33 -18.96 -8.21
C LYS A 267 6.80 -19.19 -8.58
N GLY A 268 7.44 -20.14 -7.92
CA GLY A 268 8.86 -20.47 -8.10
C GLY A 268 9.82 -19.70 -7.19
N ASP A 269 9.40 -18.58 -6.59
CA ASP A 269 10.21 -17.89 -5.58
C ASP A 269 10.47 -18.82 -4.39
N ARG A 270 11.64 -18.70 -3.76
CA ARG A 270 11.92 -19.32 -2.46
C ARG A 270 12.52 -18.30 -1.51
N VAL A 271 12.23 -18.46 -0.22
CA VAL A 271 12.75 -17.61 0.86
C VAL A 271 13.74 -18.41 1.67
N VAL A 272 15.00 -17.99 1.63
CA VAL A 272 16.11 -18.56 2.40
C VAL A 272 16.26 -17.75 3.68
N LEU A 273 16.39 -18.43 4.81
CA LEU A 273 16.52 -17.83 6.13
C LEU A 273 17.65 -18.46 6.90
N LYS A 274 18.41 -17.66 7.62
CA LYS A 274 19.47 -18.09 8.53
C LYS A 274 19.39 -17.29 9.82
N LEU A 275 19.58 -17.98 10.95
CA LEU A 275 19.66 -17.39 12.28
C LEU A 275 20.98 -17.83 12.92
N THR A 276 21.82 -16.86 13.25
CA THR A 276 23.10 -17.03 13.93
C THR A 276 23.03 -16.35 15.29
N GLY A 277 23.56 -16.98 16.34
CA GLY A 277 23.74 -16.36 17.65
C GLY A 277 25.21 -16.21 18.02
N PRO A 278 25.51 -15.79 19.26
CA PRO A 278 26.88 -15.54 19.72
C PRO A 278 27.82 -16.74 19.57
N ASN A 279 27.25 -17.94 19.66
CA ASN A 279 27.97 -19.21 19.63
C ASN A 279 27.85 -19.94 18.27
N GLY A 280 27.43 -19.24 17.21
CA GLY A 280 27.34 -19.77 15.85
C GLY A 280 25.92 -20.04 15.36
N LEU A 281 25.79 -20.88 14.33
CA LEU A 281 24.53 -21.14 13.63
C LEU A 281 23.48 -21.79 14.55
N ILE A 282 22.29 -21.20 14.61
CA ILE A 282 21.15 -21.71 15.38
C ILE A 282 20.20 -22.51 14.50
N ALA A 283 19.81 -21.93 13.35
CA ALA A 283 18.87 -22.52 12.42
C ALA A 283 19.05 -21.95 11.01
N GLN A 284 18.73 -22.75 10.00
CA GLN A 284 18.69 -22.35 8.60
C GLN A 284 17.54 -23.07 7.89
N SER A 285 16.90 -22.38 6.96
CA SER A 285 15.87 -22.91 6.07
C SER A 285 16.11 -22.39 4.67
N ASP A 286 16.34 -23.27 3.71
CA ASP A 286 16.53 -22.88 2.31
C ASP A 286 15.19 -22.64 1.57
N GLY A 287 14.07 -22.95 2.24
CA GLY A 287 12.74 -22.86 1.67
C GLY A 287 12.49 -23.85 0.53
N GLN A 288 11.25 -23.92 0.08
CA GLN A 288 10.88 -24.61 -1.16
C GLN A 288 10.34 -23.58 -2.15
N PRO A 289 10.52 -23.79 -3.47
CA PRO A 289 9.87 -22.97 -4.48
C PRO A 289 8.35 -22.90 -4.24
N LEU A 290 7.79 -21.70 -4.31
CA LEU A 290 6.36 -21.49 -4.10
C LEU A 290 5.54 -22.13 -5.23
N GLU A 291 4.58 -22.98 -4.88
CA GLU A 291 3.68 -23.64 -5.84
C GLU A 291 2.77 -22.67 -6.60
N LYS A 292 2.53 -21.49 -6.01
CA LYS A 292 1.68 -20.42 -6.55
C LYS A 292 2.11 -19.07 -5.98
N ASN A 293 1.70 -18.00 -6.66
CA ASN A 293 1.90 -16.64 -6.18
C ASN A 293 1.30 -16.45 -4.77
N LYS A 294 1.90 -15.55 -3.99
CA LYS A 294 1.46 -15.21 -2.64
C LYS A 294 1.36 -13.70 -2.54
N ALA A 295 0.13 -13.20 -2.31
CA ALA A 295 -0.08 -11.80 -1.96
C ALA A 295 0.65 -11.45 -0.65
N GLN A 296 0.65 -12.37 0.31
CA GLN A 296 1.37 -12.28 1.57
C GLN A 296 2.00 -13.64 1.93
N TRP A 297 3.20 -13.60 2.49
CA TRP A 297 3.91 -14.78 2.98
C TRP A 297 4.74 -14.44 4.21
N VAL A 298 4.71 -15.32 5.20
CA VAL A 298 5.60 -15.25 6.36
C VAL A 298 6.42 -16.53 6.34
N ALA A 299 7.73 -16.37 6.21
CA ALA A 299 8.70 -17.45 6.38
C ALA A 299 9.39 -17.27 7.72
N PHE A 300 9.74 -18.36 8.39
CA PHE A 300 10.52 -18.28 9.62
C PHE A 300 11.44 -19.50 9.80
N THR A 301 12.51 -19.31 10.56
CA THR A 301 13.45 -20.36 11.00
C THR A 301 13.81 -20.12 12.46
N GLY A 302 14.07 -21.17 13.22
CA GLY A 302 14.37 -21.00 14.64
C GLY A 302 14.45 -22.30 15.41
N ARG A 303 14.61 -22.17 16.73
CA ARG A 303 14.74 -23.31 17.63
C ARG A 303 14.01 -23.07 18.94
N LYS A 304 13.58 -24.16 19.59
CA LYS A 304 13.11 -24.14 20.98
C LYS A 304 14.29 -23.88 21.91
N THR A 305 14.00 -23.20 23.01
CA THR A 305 14.98 -22.81 24.02
C THR A 305 15.52 -24.03 24.76
N LYS A 306 16.80 -23.98 25.14
CA LYS A 306 17.44 -24.99 25.99
C LYS A 306 17.09 -24.74 27.46
N PRO A 307 17.27 -25.72 28.37
CA PRO A 307 17.04 -25.49 29.81
C PRO A 307 17.85 -24.32 30.39
N SER A 308 19.03 -24.03 29.83
CA SER A 308 19.90 -22.90 30.22
C SER A 308 19.42 -21.53 29.72
N GLY A 309 18.35 -21.47 28.92
CA GLY A 309 17.95 -20.23 28.24
C GLY A 309 18.74 -19.97 26.96
N TRP A 310 18.63 -18.73 26.47
CA TRP A 310 19.45 -18.20 25.38
C TRP A 310 20.66 -17.45 25.94
N ASP A 311 21.81 -17.60 25.30
CA ASP A 311 23.02 -16.89 25.69
C ASP A 311 22.85 -15.39 25.40
N ALA A 312 23.37 -14.55 26.29
CA ALA A 312 23.42 -13.11 26.05
C ALA A 312 24.34 -12.79 24.86
N GLY A 313 24.00 -11.73 24.12
CA GLY A 313 24.77 -11.24 22.97
C GLY A 313 23.93 -11.05 21.71
N THR A 314 24.62 -10.81 20.60
CA THR A 314 24.01 -10.47 19.32
C THR A 314 23.52 -11.70 18.57
N TYR A 315 22.27 -11.62 18.13
CA TYR A 315 21.63 -12.58 17.23
C TYR A 315 21.40 -11.91 15.89
N VAL A 316 21.78 -12.61 14.83
CA VAL A 316 21.73 -12.12 13.45
C VAL A 316 20.82 -13.01 12.63
N GLY A 317 19.74 -12.44 12.13
CA GLY A 317 18.84 -13.04 11.15
C GLY A 317 19.20 -12.56 9.75
N GLU A 318 19.34 -13.47 8.80
CA GLU A 318 19.63 -13.16 7.40
C GLU A 318 18.54 -13.77 6.53
N VAL A 319 17.95 -12.98 5.64
CA VAL A 319 16.95 -13.43 4.65
C VAL A 319 17.44 -13.15 3.24
N ALA A 320 17.14 -14.08 2.32
CA ALA A 320 17.26 -13.85 0.89
C ALA A 320 16.00 -14.35 0.16
N LEU A 321 15.48 -13.53 -0.76
CA LEU A 321 14.48 -13.96 -1.73
C LEU A 321 15.22 -14.41 -2.99
N VAL A 322 15.00 -15.66 -3.40
CA VAL A 322 15.63 -16.25 -4.58
C VAL A 322 14.59 -16.55 -5.64
N ARG A 323 14.82 -16.07 -6.86
CA ARG A 323 13.99 -16.29 -8.05
C ARG A 323 14.85 -16.81 -9.18
N ASP A 324 14.43 -17.89 -9.82
CA ASP A 324 15.15 -18.53 -10.94
C ASP A 324 16.64 -18.82 -10.60
N GLY A 325 16.90 -19.20 -9.35
CA GLY A 325 18.24 -19.50 -8.84
C GLY A 325 19.11 -18.28 -8.49
N LYS A 326 18.61 -17.06 -8.66
CA LYS A 326 19.33 -15.81 -8.35
C LYS A 326 18.72 -15.12 -7.14
N GLU A 327 19.56 -14.55 -6.30
CA GLU A 327 19.13 -13.63 -5.25
C GLU A 327 18.53 -12.37 -5.88
N VAL A 328 17.30 -12.03 -5.46
CA VAL A 328 16.56 -10.85 -5.90
C VAL A 328 16.68 -9.72 -4.89
N LEU A 329 16.63 -10.07 -3.60
CA LEU A 329 16.87 -9.17 -2.48
C LEU A 329 17.40 -9.99 -1.29
N SER A 330 18.09 -9.30 -0.39
CA SER A 330 18.52 -9.82 0.90
C SER A 330 18.51 -8.73 1.96
N GLU A 331 18.36 -9.15 3.22
CA GLU A 331 18.36 -8.25 4.38
C GLU A 331 18.95 -8.97 5.59
N THR A 332 19.53 -8.19 6.50
CA THR A 332 20.07 -8.65 7.77
C THR A 332 19.44 -7.87 8.93
N THR A 333 19.05 -8.59 9.97
CA THR A 333 18.44 -8.05 11.18
C THR A 333 19.25 -8.47 12.39
N GLU A 334 19.57 -7.52 13.26
CA GLU A 334 20.28 -7.79 14.51
C GLU A 334 19.37 -7.57 15.72
N LEU A 335 19.52 -8.41 16.73
CA LEU A 335 18.91 -8.25 18.04
C LEU A 335 19.93 -8.62 19.12
N ASP A 336 20.18 -7.71 20.03
CA ASP A 336 20.96 -7.98 21.24
C ASP A 336 20.05 -8.48 22.35
N LEU A 337 20.31 -9.70 22.82
CA LEU A 337 19.69 -10.21 24.05
C LEU A 337 20.56 -9.81 25.24
N THR A 338 20.01 -8.94 26.09
CA THR A 338 20.58 -8.51 27.36
C THR A 338 19.72 -9.11 28.48
N ASP A 339 20.26 -10.13 29.15
CA ASP A 339 19.74 -10.84 30.34
C ASP A 339 18.63 -11.91 30.19
#